data_AF-A0A1F1IG97-F1
#
_entry.id   AF-A0A1F1IG97-F1
#
_cell.length_a   1.000
_cell.length_b   1.000
_cell.length_c   1.000
_cell.angle_alpha   90.00
_cell.angle_beta   90.00
_cell.angle_gamma   90.00
#
_symmetry.space_group_name_H-M   'P 1'
#
loop_
_entity.id
_entity.type
_entity.pdbx_description
1 polymer ?
#
loop_
_entity_poly.entity_id
_entity_poly.type
_entity_poly.pdbx_seq_one_letter_code
_entity_poly.pdbx_strand_id
1 'polypeptide(L)'
;MLDAIARTSKSRGKDNTSVSEQIHDTEVVSVAELRRLPFGWGILLNRNGRPILMQMTRWWDRKDGKQIKEAAGRYSKALLAELESKDPAPSTPTDADRAEDSVAALDPVPETAPAIPVR
;
A
#
# COMPACT_ATOMS: atom_id res chain seq x y z
N MET A 1 -11.98 -10.34 -3.53
CA MET A 1 -12.80 -9.62 -4.53
C MET A 1 -13.00 -10.59 -5.68
N LEU A 2 -14.24 -11.01 -5.91
CA LEU A 2 -14.60 -11.99 -6.93
C LEU A 2 -14.84 -11.24 -8.25
N ASP A 3 -14.41 -11.81 -9.38
CA ASP A 3 -14.67 -11.29 -10.72
C ASP A 3 -15.71 -12.18 -11.39
N ALA A 4 -16.71 -11.56 -12.01
CA ALA A 4 -17.84 -12.22 -12.64
C ALA A 4 -17.44 -12.72 -14.04
N ILE A 5 -17.23 -14.02 -14.21
CA ILE A 5 -16.94 -14.63 -15.51
C ILE A 5 -18.26 -15.16 -16.10
N ALA A 6 -18.69 -14.61 -17.23
CA ALA A 6 -19.88 -15.06 -17.94
C ALA A 6 -19.55 -16.27 -18.84
N ARG A 7 -20.13 -17.44 -18.53
CA ARG A 7 -20.07 -18.61 -19.41
C ARG A 7 -21.40 -18.75 -20.15
N THR A 8 -21.38 -18.56 -21.47
CA THR A 8 -22.56 -18.74 -22.33
C THR A 8 -22.57 -20.13 -22.93
N SER A 9 -23.61 -20.92 -22.66
CA SER A 9 -23.89 -22.17 -23.36
C SER A 9 -24.99 -21.92 -24.39
N LYS A 10 -24.74 -22.27 -25.66
CA LYS A 10 -25.72 -22.20 -26.74
C LYS A 10 -26.02 -23.61 -27.21
N SER A 11 -27.25 -24.09 -27.00
CA SER A 11 -27.72 -25.36 -27.55
C SER A 11 -28.77 -25.10 -28.62
N ARG A 12 -28.60 -25.71 -29.81
CA ARG A 12 -29.58 -25.68 -30.89
C ARG A 12 -30.26 -27.04 -31.00
N GLY A 13 -31.58 -27.08 -30.80
CA GLY A 13 -32.45 -28.18 -31.18
C GLY A 13 -33.10 -27.92 -32.54
N LYS A 14 -33.68 -28.96 -33.16
CA LYS A 14 -34.24 -28.93 -34.52
C LYS A 14 -35.26 -27.80 -34.75
N ASP A 15 -35.99 -27.39 -33.72
CA ASP A 15 -36.99 -26.32 -33.79
C ASP A 15 -36.75 -25.14 -32.81
N ASN A 16 -35.79 -25.25 -31.86
CA ASN A 16 -35.62 -24.28 -30.78
C ASN A 16 -34.12 -23.96 -30.53
N THR A 17 -33.79 -22.69 -30.31
CA THR A 17 -32.46 -22.26 -29.83
C THR A 17 -32.58 -21.81 -28.38
N SER A 18 -31.77 -22.38 -27.49
CA SER A 18 -31.67 -21.96 -26.09
C SER A 18 -30.27 -21.41 -25.81
N VAL A 19 -30.22 -20.25 -25.18
CA VAL A 19 -28.98 -19.58 -24.73
C VAL A 19 -29.07 -19.45 -23.22
N SER A 20 -28.13 -20.07 -22.52
CA SER A 20 -28.01 -19.98 -21.06
C SER A 20 -26.74 -19.21 -20.73
N GLU A 21 -26.88 -18.14 -19.95
CA GLU A 21 -25.76 -17.35 -19.44
C GLU A 21 -25.66 -17.56 -17.94
N GLN A 22 -24.48 -18.01 -17.49
CA GLN A 22 -24.21 -18.21 -16.07
C GLN A 22 -23.05 -17.30 -15.66
N ILE A 23 -23.32 -16.41 -14.71
CA ILE A 23 -22.34 -15.51 -14.11
C ILE A 23 -21.71 -16.23 -12.93
N HIS A 24 -20.41 -16.52 -13.01
CA HIS A 24 -19.65 -17.17 -11.93
C HIS A 24 -18.73 -16.17 -11.26
N ASP A 25 -18.88 -16.01 -9.96
CA ASP A 25 -17.96 -15.24 -9.12
C ASP A 25 -16.68 -16.07 -8.88
N THR A 26 -15.60 -15.72 -9.57
CA THR A 26 -14.30 -16.43 -9.48
C THR A 26 -13.28 -15.60 -8.72
N GLU A 27 -12.49 -16.24 -7.85
CA GLU A 27 -11.38 -15.59 -7.17
C GLU A 27 -10.27 -15.23 -8.18
N VAL A 28 -9.90 -13.95 -8.25
CA VAL A 28 -8.92 -13.47 -9.24
C VAL A 28 -7.50 -13.94 -8.91
N VAL A 29 -7.20 -14.11 -7.61
CA VAL A 29 -5.93 -14.64 -7.11
C VAL A 29 -6.22 -15.41 -5.84
N SER A 30 -5.88 -16.70 -5.80
CA SER A 30 -6.09 -17.53 -4.61
C SER A 30 -5.03 -17.30 -3.54
N VAL A 31 -5.38 -17.56 -2.28
CA VAL A 31 -4.43 -17.51 -1.15
C VAL A 31 -3.24 -18.45 -1.37
N ALA A 32 -3.46 -19.59 -2.02
CA ALA A 32 -2.43 -20.57 -2.32
C ALA A 32 -1.42 -20.05 -3.36
N GLU A 33 -1.84 -19.19 -4.27
CA GLU A 33 -0.98 -18.51 -5.25
C GLU A 33 -0.22 -17.35 -4.60
N LEU A 34 -0.87 -16.57 -3.72
CA LEU A 34 -0.21 -15.50 -2.95
C LEU A 34 1.00 -16.01 -2.15
N ARG A 35 0.89 -17.20 -1.53
CA ARG A 35 1.97 -17.80 -0.73
C ARG A 35 3.15 -18.31 -1.56
N ARG A 36 2.94 -18.59 -2.85
CA ARG A 36 3.97 -19.10 -3.76
C ARG A 36 4.59 -18.00 -4.61
N LEU A 37 4.27 -16.74 -4.32
CA LEU A 37 4.77 -15.63 -5.09
C LEU A 37 6.31 -15.57 -4.98
N PRO A 38 7.04 -15.61 -6.11
CA PRO A 38 8.49 -15.56 -6.09
C PRO A 38 8.99 -14.21 -5.55
N PHE A 39 10.16 -14.22 -4.93
CA PHE A 39 10.80 -13.00 -4.43
C PHE A 39 11.03 -11.99 -5.57
N GLY A 40 10.81 -10.71 -5.26
CA GLY A 40 10.90 -9.63 -6.24
C GLY A 40 9.63 -9.45 -7.07
N TRP A 41 8.55 -10.17 -6.76
CA TRP A 41 7.21 -9.90 -7.30
C TRP A 41 6.31 -9.31 -6.22
N GLY A 42 5.43 -8.42 -6.61
CA GLY A 42 4.45 -7.77 -5.74
C GLY A 42 3.09 -7.72 -6.40
N ILE A 43 2.05 -7.60 -5.60
CA ILE A 43 0.68 -7.41 -6.08
C ILE A 43 0.21 -6.04 -5.61
N LEU A 44 -0.16 -5.19 -6.57
CA LEU A 44 -0.79 -3.92 -6.29
C LEU A 44 -2.29 -4.11 -6.18
N LEU A 45 -2.81 -3.81 -4.99
CA LEU A 45 -4.23 -3.82 -4.67
C LEU A 45 -4.74 -2.38 -4.63
N ASN A 46 -5.40 -1.96 -5.71
CA ASN A 46 -6.16 -0.71 -5.70
C ASN A 46 -7.52 -0.93 -5.03
N ARG A 47 -8.00 0.05 -4.26
CA ARG A 47 -9.23 -0.04 -3.45
C ARG A 47 -10.43 -0.62 -4.21
N ASN A 48 -10.61 -0.22 -5.47
CA ASN A 48 -11.70 -0.67 -6.34
C ASN A 48 -11.18 -1.23 -7.68
N GLY A 49 -9.90 -1.57 -7.77
CA GLY A 49 -9.24 -1.97 -9.01
C GLY A 49 -8.90 -3.45 -9.02
N ARG A 50 -8.77 -4.02 -10.23
CA ARG A 50 -8.28 -5.40 -10.38
C ARG A 50 -6.84 -5.49 -9.84
N PRO A 51 -6.48 -6.55 -9.12
CA PRO A 51 -5.12 -6.74 -8.64
C PRO A 51 -4.15 -6.80 -9.82
N ILE A 52 -3.04 -6.07 -9.73
CA ILE A 52 -2.00 -6.06 -10.77
C ILE A 52 -0.75 -6.73 -10.23
N LEU A 53 -0.27 -7.75 -10.94
CA LEU A 53 0.99 -8.40 -10.65
C LEU A 53 2.14 -7.56 -11.23
N MET A 54 3.14 -7.24 -10.42
CA MET A 54 4.28 -6.41 -10.80
C MET A 54 5.60 -7.03 -10.39
N GLN A 55 6.61 -6.91 -11.25
CA GLN A 55 7.98 -7.25 -10.92
C GLN A 55 8.67 -6.03 -10.31
N MET A 56 9.16 -6.19 -9.09
CA MET A 56 9.92 -5.17 -8.38
C MET A 56 11.39 -5.20 -8.79
N THR A 57 11.90 -4.07 -9.26
CA THR A 57 13.34 -3.87 -9.48
C THR A 57 14.03 -3.52 -8.17
N ARG A 58 15.22 -4.08 -7.94
CA ARG A 58 16.05 -3.73 -6.78
C ARG A 58 16.46 -2.26 -6.90
N TRP A 59 16.47 -1.51 -5.80
CA TRP A 59 16.72 -0.05 -5.85
C TRP A 59 18.07 0.33 -6.48
N TRP A 60 19.07 -0.55 -6.40
CA TRP A 60 20.40 -0.35 -6.99
C TRP A 60 20.50 -0.76 -8.46
N ASP A 61 19.56 -1.57 -8.94
CA ASP A 61 19.44 -1.99 -10.34
C ASP A 61 18.55 -1.01 -11.15
N ARG A 62 18.05 0.03 -10.47
CA ARG A 62 17.33 1.15 -11.09
C ARG A 62 18.31 1.97 -11.95
N LYS A 63 17.80 2.63 -13.01
CA LYS A 63 18.60 3.43 -13.95
C LYS A 63 19.46 4.52 -13.27
N ASP A 64 19.00 5.04 -12.15
CA ASP A 64 19.64 6.04 -11.29
C ASP A 64 20.34 5.43 -10.07
N GLY A 65 20.40 4.10 -9.95
CA GLY A 65 21.01 3.40 -8.81
C GLY A 65 22.46 3.80 -8.55
N LYS A 66 23.22 4.09 -9.62
CA LYS A 66 24.59 4.63 -9.51
C LYS A 66 24.61 6.01 -8.84
N GLN A 67 23.69 6.90 -9.21
CA GLN A 67 23.58 8.24 -8.65
C GLN A 67 23.18 8.20 -7.17
N ILE A 68 22.27 7.28 -6.80
CA ILE A 68 21.86 7.06 -5.40
C ILE A 68 23.04 6.56 -4.58
N LYS A 69 23.81 5.59 -5.10
CA LYS A 69 24.98 5.06 -4.40
C LYS A 69 26.06 6.14 -4.19
N GLU A 70 26.30 6.97 -5.20
CA GLU A 70 27.22 8.11 -5.10
C GLU A 70 26.70 9.17 -4.11
N ALA A 71 25.40 9.46 -4.11
CA ALA A 71 24.78 10.39 -3.17
C ALA A 71 24.87 9.87 -1.72
N ALA A 72 24.58 8.59 -1.49
CA ALA A 72 24.73 7.95 -0.19
C ALA A 72 26.18 7.99 0.30
N GLY A 73 27.15 7.76 -0.59
CA GLY A 73 28.57 7.88 -0.28
C GLY A 73 29.01 9.32 0.06
N ARG A 74 28.46 10.32 -0.63
CA ARG A 74 28.70 11.74 -0.31
C ARG A 74 28.12 12.11 1.04
N TYR A 75 26.87 11.71 1.31
CA TYR A 75 26.18 11.97 2.56
C TYR A 75 26.90 11.35 3.76
N SER A 76 27.28 10.06 3.67
CA SER A 76 28.00 9.37 4.75
C SER A 76 29.37 9.99 5.03
N LYS A 77 30.09 10.49 4.01
CA LYS A 77 31.35 11.24 4.20
C LYS A 77 31.13 12.58 4.90
N ALA A 78 30.09 13.33 4.50
CA ALA A 78 29.75 14.59 5.15
C ALA A 78 29.38 14.38 6.61
N LEU A 79 28.54 13.38 6.89
CA LEU A 79 28.16 12.99 8.25
C LEU A 79 29.36 12.57 9.09
N LEU A 80 30.30 11.80 8.53
CA LEU A 80 31.52 11.41 9.24
C LEU A 80 32.40 12.63 9.56
N ALA A 81 32.53 13.58 8.64
CA ALA A 81 33.25 14.83 8.89
C ALA A 81 32.58 15.69 9.97
N GLU A 82 31.25 15.76 9.99
CA GLU A 82 30.47 16.42 11.05
C GLU A 82 30.68 15.75 12.41
N LEU A 83 30.66 14.42 12.46
CA LEU A 83 30.88 13.65 13.69
C LEU A 83 32.32 13.76 14.22
N GLU A 84 33.31 13.83 13.33
CA GLU A 84 34.72 14.02 13.69
C GLU A 84 35.02 15.48 14.08
N SER A 85 34.28 16.43 13.53
CA SER A 85 34.30 17.81 14.00
C SER A 85 33.67 17.85 15.39
N LYS A 86 34.51 18.19 16.38
CA LYS A 86 34.34 17.96 17.82
C LYS A 86 33.20 18.75 18.51
N ASP A 87 32.18 19.18 17.77
CA ASP A 87 30.98 19.84 18.29
C ASP A 87 29.78 18.90 18.09
N PRO A 88 29.45 18.07 19.10
CA PRO A 88 28.20 17.33 19.05
C PRO A 88 27.07 18.35 19.08
N ALA A 89 26.30 18.44 17.99
CA ALA A 89 25.01 19.10 18.02
C ALA A 89 24.23 18.53 19.21
N PRO A 90 23.68 19.38 20.10
CA PRO A 90 23.02 18.89 21.30
C PRO A 90 21.87 17.98 20.87
N SER A 91 22.02 16.67 21.09
CA SER A 91 20.96 15.68 20.86
C SER A 91 19.83 15.80 21.90
N THR A 92 19.89 16.83 22.73
CA THR A 92 18.84 17.17 23.68
C THR A 92 17.90 18.11 22.94
N PRO A 93 16.60 17.76 22.76
CA PRO A 93 15.63 18.69 22.22
C PRO A 93 15.68 19.98 23.05
N THR A 94 15.94 21.11 22.39
CA THR A 94 16.02 22.41 23.05
C THR A 94 14.61 22.89 23.33
N ASP A 95 14.42 23.86 24.24
CA ASP A 95 13.08 24.39 24.56
C ASP A 95 12.30 24.89 23.33
N ALA A 96 13.00 25.23 22.24
CA ALA A 96 12.39 25.56 20.94
C ALA A 96 11.74 24.37 20.20
N ASP A 97 12.15 23.14 20.48
CA ASP A 97 11.58 21.90 19.92
C ASP A 97 10.43 21.36 20.77
N ARG A 98 10.23 21.90 21.98
CA ARG A 98 9.09 21.59 22.83
C ARG A 98 7.88 22.30 22.24
N ALA A 99 6.97 21.53 21.63
CA ALA A 99 5.66 22.05 21.29
C ALA A 99 5.01 22.60 22.56
N GLU A 100 4.90 23.93 22.69
CA GLU A 100 4.17 24.54 23.78
C GLU A 100 2.73 24.04 23.74
N ASP A 101 2.26 23.54 24.89
CA ASP A 101 0.97 22.89 25.11
C ASP A 101 -0.20 23.74 24.58
N SER A 102 -0.50 23.58 23.29
CA SER A 102 -1.69 24.16 22.65
C SER A 102 -2.96 23.35 22.95
N VAL A 103 -2.88 22.40 23.88
CA VAL A 103 -4.02 21.58 24.36
C VAL A 103 -4.98 22.36 25.27
N ALA A 104 -4.67 23.60 25.64
CA ALA A 104 -5.49 24.40 26.56
C ALA A 104 -6.74 25.06 25.94
N ALA A 105 -7.01 24.90 24.63
CA ALA A 105 -8.14 25.55 23.96
C ALA A 105 -9.01 24.62 23.09
N LEU A 106 -9.10 23.32 23.45
CA LEU A 106 -10.21 22.50 22.97
C LEU A 106 -11.29 22.51 24.06
N ASP A 107 -12.29 23.35 23.86
CA ASP A 107 -13.54 23.31 24.64
C ASP A 107 -14.04 21.85 24.70
N PRO A 108 -14.50 21.36 25.87
CA PRO A 108 -15.00 20.00 25.98
C PRO A 108 -16.19 19.82 25.03
N VAL A 109 -16.03 18.95 24.05
CA VAL A 109 -17.12 18.51 23.16
C VAL A 109 -18.21 17.91 24.04
N PRO A 110 -19.46 18.41 24.02
CA PRO A 110 -20.51 17.84 24.83
C PRO A 110 -20.78 16.39 24.40
N GLU A 111 -20.59 15.47 25.34
CA GLU A 111 -20.95 14.05 25.21
C GLU A 111 -22.48 13.94 25.12
N THR A 112 -23.01 14.00 23.90
CA THR A 112 -24.37 13.56 23.61
C THR A 112 -24.30 12.62 22.42
N ALA A 113 -24.06 11.35 22.72
CA ALA A 113 -24.33 10.27 21.79
C ALA A 113 -25.85 10.07 21.71
N PRO A 114 -26.50 10.17 20.54
CA PRO A 114 -27.87 9.67 20.42
C PRO A 114 -27.86 8.15 20.54
N ALA A 115 -28.65 7.63 21.49
CA ALA A 115 -28.87 6.20 21.66
C ALA A 115 -29.41 5.59 20.35
N ILE A 116 -28.65 4.67 19.75
CA ILE A 116 -29.12 3.87 18.61
C ILE A 116 -29.99 2.75 19.19
N PRO A 117 -31.31 2.70 18.89
CA PRO A 117 -32.13 1.58 19.34
C PRO A 117 -31.76 0.33 18.55
N VAL A 118 -31.26 -0.69 19.25
CA VAL A 118 -31.11 -2.03 18.71
C VAL A 118 -32.50 -2.62 18.50
N ARG A 119 -32.79 -3.05 17.27
CA ARG A 119 -33.97 -3.83 16.91
C ARG A 119 -33.56 -5.25 16.56
#